data_AF-A0A417SXK4-F1
#
_entry.id   AF-A0A417SXK4-F1
#
_cell.length_a   1.000
_cell.length_b   1.000
_cell.length_c   1.000
_cell.angle_alpha   90.00
_cell.angle_beta   90.00
_cell.angle_gamma   90.00
#
_symmetry.space_group_name_H-M   'P 1'
#
loop_
_entity.id
_entity.type
_entity.pdbx_description
1 polymer ?
#
loop_
_entity_poly.entity_id
_entity_poly.type
_entity_poly.pdbx_seq_one_letter_code
_entity_poly.pdbx_strand_id
1 'polypeptide(L)'
;MKKRTLIYLLGNIAILVSLFLPYIRYKFTYNEDRVEASFTLWNIKKLNTVPGLPELAVARFVPYILLVLVLVAFVVGFFVMTGKDDLRLATVVITVLQAAAFLQMRLCGAIKTYYAMFGTIEENARTAGYTGSAGFGTGYMLLIAGIIISVVGSVLCITEES
;
A
#
# COMPACT_ATOMS: atom_id res chain seq x y z
N MET A 1 22.32 16.22 1.46
CA MET A 1 21.04 16.56 2.16
C MET A 1 19.84 16.95 1.28
N LYS A 2 19.57 18.22 0.90
CA LYS A 2 18.22 18.64 0.38
C LYS A 2 17.65 17.83 -0.80
N LYS A 3 18.47 17.49 -1.81
CA LYS A 3 18.04 16.69 -2.97
C LYS A 3 17.70 15.22 -2.61
N ARG A 4 18.30 14.67 -1.56
CA ARG A 4 18.12 13.28 -1.13
C ARG A 4 16.90 13.13 -0.21
N THR A 5 16.68 14.11 0.68
CA THR A 5 15.43 14.22 1.46
C THR A 5 14.21 14.36 0.55
N LEU A 6 14.36 15.00 -0.61
CA LEU A 6 13.34 15.05 -1.66
C LEU A 6 12.98 13.66 -2.21
N ILE A 7 13.96 12.77 -2.44
CA ILE A 7 13.72 11.39 -2.91
C ILE A 7 12.94 10.61 -1.84
N TYR A 8 13.33 10.74 -0.58
CA TYR A 8 12.60 10.14 0.54
C TYR A 8 11.15 10.64 0.62
N LEU A 9 10.94 11.96 0.53
CA LEU A 9 9.61 12.57 0.53
C LEU A 9 8.78 12.13 -0.67
N LEU A 10 9.38 11.98 -1.86
CA LEU A 10 8.69 11.43 -3.04
C LEU A 10 8.21 9.99 -2.81
N GLY A 11 9.01 9.16 -2.14
CA GLY A 11 8.60 7.83 -1.70
C GLY A 11 7.38 7.88 -0.77
N ASN A 12 7.40 8.79 0.20
CA ASN A 12 6.27 8.98 1.13
C ASN A 12 5.01 9.52 0.43
N ILE A 13 5.15 10.40 -0.57
CA ILE A 13 4.04 10.87 -1.41
C ILE A 13 3.46 9.69 -2.17
N ALA A 14 4.28 8.83 -2.78
CA ALA A 14 3.81 7.65 -3.49
C ALA A 14 3.06 6.69 -2.54
N ILE A 15 3.57 6.45 -1.32
CA ILE A 15 2.88 5.66 -0.29
C ILE A 15 1.55 6.32 0.08
N LEU A 16 1.51 7.64 0.31
CA LEU A 16 0.29 8.37 0.65
C LEU A 16 -0.77 8.24 -0.44
N VAL A 17 -0.40 8.56 -1.68
CA VAL A 17 -1.30 8.51 -2.84
C VAL A 17 -1.78 7.09 -3.07
N SER A 18 -0.91 6.09 -2.85
CA SER A 18 -1.27 4.68 -3.02
C SER A 18 -2.51 4.33 -2.21
N LEU A 19 -2.63 4.81 -0.97
CA LEU A 19 -3.74 4.50 -0.05
C LEU A 19 -5.12 4.85 -0.64
N PHE A 20 -5.19 5.87 -1.49
CA PHE A 20 -6.46 6.35 -2.08
C PHE A 20 -6.76 5.72 -3.45
N LEU A 21 -5.81 4.99 -4.02
CA LEU A 21 -5.99 4.32 -5.31
C LEU A 21 -6.56 2.90 -5.16
N PRO A 22 -7.12 2.32 -6.23
CA PRO A 22 -7.63 0.95 -6.19
C PRO A 22 -6.49 -0.05 -5.99
N TYR A 23 -6.60 -0.86 -4.94
CA TYR A 23 -5.68 -1.97 -4.67
C TYR A 23 -6.11 -3.25 -5.34
N ILE A 24 -7.42 -3.40 -5.58
CA ILE A 24 -8.01 -4.58 -6.19
C ILE A 24 -8.85 -4.12 -7.38
N ARG A 25 -8.75 -4.86 -8.49
CA ARG A 25 -9.58 -4.68 -9.68
C ARG A 25 -10.09 -6.03 -10.17
N TYR A 26 -11.31 -6.04 -10.67
CA TYR A 26 -11.89 -7.18 -11.37
C TYR A 26 -12.56 -6.69 -12.64
N LYS A 27 -12.40 -7.49 -13.69
CA LYS A 27 -12.95 -7.24 -15.01
C LYS A 27 -13.47 -8.55 -15.56
N PHE A 28 -14.79 -8.68 -15.57
CA PHE A 28 -15.51 -9.84 -16.08
C PHE A 28 -16.43 -9.42 -17.22
N THR A 29 -16.54 -10.27 -18.24
CA THR A 29 -17.34 -10.03 -19.45
C THR A 29 -18.26 -11.22 -19.68
N TYR A 30 -19.55 -10.96 -19.93
CA TYR A 30 -20.54 -11.95 -20.35
C TYR A 30 -21.33 -11.38 -21.51
N ASN A 31 -21.25 -12.02 -22.69
CA ASN A 31 -21.78 -11.47 -23.94
C ASN A 31 -21.31 -10.01 -24.17
N GLU A 32 -22.23 -9.05 -24.29
CA GLU A 32 -21.92 -7.61 -24.40
C GLU A 32 -21.79 -6.89 -23.04
N ASP A 33 -22.18 -7.54 -21.95
CA ASP A 33 -22.14 -6.95 -20.61
C ASP A 33 -20.74 -7.05 -20.00
N ARG A 34 -20.21 -5.89 -19.62
CA ARG A 34 -18.95 -5.77 -18.85
C ARG A 34 -19.22 -5.38 -17.42
N VAL A 35 -18.70 -6.20 -16.50
CA VAL A 35 -18.67 -5.91 -15.07
C VAL A 35 -17.23 -5.56 -14.71
N GLU A 36 -16.98 -4.27 -14.49
CA GLU A 36 -15.72 -3.76 -13.99
C GLU A 36 -15.94 -3.11 -12.63
N ALA A 37 -15.16 -3.50 -11.64
CA ALA A 37 -15.06 -2.68 -10.45
C ALA A 37 -13.70 -2.78 -9.75
N SER A 38 -13.49 -1.78 -8.90
CA SER A 38 -12.20 -1.51 -8.29
C SER A 38 -12.40 -1.06 -6.86
N PHE A 39 -11.56 -1.58 -5.97
CA PHE A 39 -11.66 -1.33 -4.54
C PHE A 39 -10.36 -0.74 -4.00
N THR A 40 -10.51 0.34 -3.23
CA THR A 40 -9.43 0.93 -2.43
C THR A 40 -9.26 0.16 -1.12
N LEU A 41 -8.13 0.35 -0.42
CA LEU A 41 -7.91 -0.24 0.91
C LEU A 41 -9.01 0.13 1.91
N TRP A 42 -9.54 1.35 1.80
CA TRP A 42 -10.62 1.86 2.66
C TRP A 42 -11.93 1.09 2.47
N ASN A 43 -12.18 0.59 1.26
CA ASN A 43 -13.39 -0.15 0.89
C ASN A 43 -13.30 -1.66 1.13
N ILE A 44 -12.18 -2.17 1.66
CA ILE A 44 -12.03 -3.58 2.05
C ILE A 44 -13.09 -4.00 3.10
N LYS A 45 -13.73 -3.06 3.81
CA LYS A 45 -14.92 -3.36 4.64
C LYS A 45 -16.03 -4.09 3.88
N LYS A 46 -16.17 -3.89 2.56
CA LYS A 46 -17.13 -4.64 1.73
C LYS A 46 -16.71 -6.10 1.46
N LEU A 47 -15.45 -6.46 1.69
CA LEU A 47 -14.96 -7.84 1.62
C LEU A 47 -15.10 -8.62 2.95
N ASN A 48 -15.35 -7.93 4.07
CA ASN A 48 -15.56 -8.56 5.39
C ASN A 48 -16.84 -9.40 5.49
N THR A 49 -17.69 -9.40 4.46
CA THR A 49 -18.86 -10.29 4.38
C THR A 49 -18.50 -11.71 4.00
N VAL A 50 -17.24 -12.01 3.69
CA VAL A 50 -16.76 -13.40 3.47
C VAL A 50 -16.26 -13.97 4.80
N PRO A 51 -17.01 -14.91 5.43
CA PRO A 51 -16.60 -15.54 6.70
C PRO A 51 -15.31 -16.38 6.53
N GLY A 52 -14.44 -16.36 7.54
CA GLY A 52 -13.26 -17.24 7.63
C GLY A 52 -11.88 -16.58 7.59
N LEU A 53 -11.79 -15.24 7.62
CA LEU A 53 -10.53 -14.53 7.33
C LEU A 53 -10.15 -13.55 8.44
N PRO A 54 -9.59 -14.03 9.57
CA PRO A 54 -9.18 -13.18 10.69
C PRO A 54 -8.09 -12.16 10.29
N GLU A 55 -7.30 -12.45 9.26
CA GLU A 55 -6.27 -11.57 8.71
C GLU A 55 -6.86 -10.28 8.09
N LEU A 56 -8.10 -10.31 7.60
CA LEU A 56 -8.81 -9.12 7.10
C LEU A 56 -9.15 -8.13 8.22
N ALA A 57 -9.37 -8.63 9.45
CA ALA A 57 -9.68 -7.78 10.60
C ALA A 57 -8.48 -6.93 11.03
N VAL A 58 -7.25 -7.38 10.77
CA VAL A 58 -6.02 -6.59 11.00
C VAL A 58 -5.74 -5.69 9.79
N ALA A 59 -5.90 -6.21 8.57
CA ALA A 59 -5.72 -5.44 7.33
C ALA A 59 -6.64 -4.21 7.24
N ARG A 60 -7.77 -4.17 7.96
CA ARG A 60 -8.64 -2.97 8.02
C ARG A 60 -8.01 -1.80 8.75
N PHE A 61 -7.13 -2.04 9.73
CA PHE A 61 -6.56 -0.98 10.58
C PHE A 61 -5.23 -0.47 10.04
N VAL A 62 -4.49 -1.31 9.34
CA VAL A 62 -3.15 -0.99 8.84
C VAL A 62 -3.14 0.22 7.88
N PRO A 63 -4.14 0.48 7.01
CA PRO A 63 -4.19 1.70 6.22
C PRO A 63 -4.26 2.99 7.06
N TYR A 64 -4.95 2.95 8.21
CA TYR A 64 -5.04 4.09 9.13
C TYR A 64 -3.72 4.32 9.85
N ILE A 65 -3.08 3.24 10.31
CA ILE A 65 -1.76 3.30 10.93
C ILE A 65 -0.74 3.85 9.92
N LEU A 66 -0.78 3.36 8.68
CA LEU A 66 0.12 3.81 7.62
C LEU A 66 -0.09 5.29 7.28
N LEU A 67 -1.34 5.76 7.24
CA LEU A 67 -1.67 7.17 7.04
C LEU A 67 -1.04 8.05 8.12
N VAL A 68 -1.20 7.69 9.40
CA VAL A 68 -0.62 8.44 10.52
C VAL A 68 0.91 8.46 10.43
N LEU A 69 1.53 7.31 10.17
CA LEU A 69 2.99 7.20 10.07
C LEU A 69 3.55 8.02 8.91
N VAL A 70 2.87 8.04 7.76
CA VAL A 70 3.26 8.87 6.61
C VAL A 70 3.18 10.35 6.96
N LEU A 71 2.12 10.80 7.65
CA LEU A 71 2.00 12.19 8.06
C LEU A 71 3.11 12.60 9.04
N VAL A 72 3.41 11.76 10.03
CA VAL A 72 4.52 12.00 10.97
C VAL A 72 5.85 12.07 10.22
N ALA A 73 6.07 11.16 9.26
CA ALA A 73 7.26 11.16 8.41
C ALA A 73 7.40 12.43 7.54
N PHE A 74 6.30 13.02 7.07
CA PHE A 74 6.34 14.32 6.38
C PHE A 74 6.78 15.46 7.31
N VAL A 75 6.22 15.51 8.52
CA VAL A 75 6.57 16.53 9.51
C VAL A 75 8.05 16.45 9.85
N VAL A 76 8.54 15.24 10.13
CA VAL A 76 9.95 15.00 10.45
C VAL A 76 10.86 15.29 9.25
N GLY A 77 10.49 14.84 8.05
CA GLY A 77 11.23 15.17 6.82
C GLY A 77 11.34 16.68 6.57
N PHE A 78 10.27 17.43 6.86
CA PHE A 78 10.28 18.89 6.77
C PHE A 78 11.25 19.53 7.77
N PHE A 79 11.23 19.11 9.04
CA PHE A 79 12.15 19.65 10.04
C PHE A 79 13.63 19.32 9.73
N VAL A 80 13.91 18.12 9.23
CA VAL A 80 15.24 17.74 8.71
C VAL A 80 15.68 18.66 7.57
N MET A 81 14.78 19.03 6.65
CA MET A 81 15.09 20.00 5.58
C MET A 81 15.39 21.41 6.12
N THR A 82 14.81 21.79 7.26
CA THR A 82 15.07 23.07 7.94
C THR A 82 16.32 23.07 8.82
N GLY A 83 16.98 21.90 8.99
CA GLY A 83 18.18 21.76 9.81
C GLY A 83 17.95 21.89 11.31
N LYS A 84 16.71 21.65 11.77
CA LYS A 84 16.29 21.88 13.17
C LYS A 84 16.22 20.61 14.03
N ASP A 85 16.39 19.42 13.44
CA ASP A 85 16.06 18.15 14.09
C ASP A 85 17.23 17.17 14.24
N ASP A 86 17.08 16.30 15.23
CA ASP A 86 17.95 15.17 15.56
C ASP A 86 17.77 14.02 14.54
N LEU A 87 18.81 13.74 13.75
CA LEU A 87 18.81 12.70 12.71
C LEU A 87 18.44 11.30 13.23
N ARG A 88 18.64 11.05 14.54
CA ARG A 88 18.25 9.79 15.18
C ARG A 88 16.73 9.60 15.21
N LEU A 89 15.99 10.65 15.53
CA LEU A 89 14.52 10.62 15.52
C LEU A 89 13.99 10.42 14.09
N ALA A 90 14.61 11.09 13.12
CA ALA A 90 14.28 10.91 11.71
C ALA A 90 14.48 9.46 11.25
N THR A 91 15.61 8.86 11.60
CA THR A 91 15.93 7.47 11.26
C THR A 91 14.93 6.48 11.86
N VAL A 92 14.51 6.68 13.11
CA VAL A 92 13.50 5.84 13.77
C VAL A 92 12.16 5.95 13.05
N VAL A 93 11.68 7.18 12.78
CA VAL A 93 10.38 7.41 12.13
C VAL A 93 10.36 6.82 10.71
N ILE A 94 11.45 7.00 9.96
CA ILE A 94 11.65 6.41 8.63
C ILE A 94 11.53 4.89 8.71
N THR A 95 12.25 4.26 9.64
CA THR A 95 12.31 2.80 9.77
C THR A 95 10.95 2.22 10.16
N VAL A 96 10.24 2.86 11.10
CA VAL A 96 8.90 2.45 11.52
C VAL A 96 7.89 2.58 10.38
N LEU A 97 7.96 3.66 9.60
CA LEU A 97 7.10 3.83 8.42
C LEU A 97 7.36 2.72 7.39
N GLN A 98 8.62 2.41 7.09
CA GLN A 98 8.97 1.35 6.14
C GLN A 98 8.52 -0.03 6.64
N ALA A 99 8.69 -0.32 7.93
CA ALA A 99 8.22 -1.56 8.53
C ALA A 99 6.69 -1.68 8.44
N ALA A 100 5.95 -0.60 8.70
CA ALA A 100 4.50 -0.58 8.58
C ALA A 100 4.03 -0.70 7.11
N ALA A 101 4.71 -0.04 6.17
CA ALA A 101 4.42 -0.13 4.74
C ALA A 101 4.71 -1.53 4.21
N PHE A 102 5.80 -2.16 4.65
CA PHE A 102 6.13 -3.54 4.32
C PHE A 102 5.14 -4.52 4.97
N LEU A 103 4.71 -4.27 6.21
CA LEU A 103 3.65 -5.05 6.85
C LEU A 103 2.33 -4.92 6.06
N GLN A 104 1.97 -3.73 5.59
CA GLN A 104 0.81 -3.53 4.73
C GLN A 104 0.97 -4.29 3.41
N MET A 105 2.13 -4.20 2.76
CA MET A 105 2.44 -4.98 1.56
C MET A 105 2.36 -6.48 1.84
N ARG A 106 2.81 -6.95 3.00
CA ARG A 106 2.75 -8.35 3.41
C ARG A 106 1.35 -8.79 3.81
N LEU A 107 0.51 -7.93 4.37
CA LEU A 107 -0.88 -8.26 4.70
C LEU A 107 -1.77 -8.23 3.46
N CYS A 108 -1.56 -7.27 2.56
CA CYS A 108 -2.12 -7.29 1.21
C CYS A 108 -1.54 -8.43 0.37
N GLY A 109 -0.26 -8.78 0.63
CA GLY A 109 0.60 -9.79 -0.02
C GLY A 109 0.47 -11.21 0.54
N ALA A 110 -0.15 -11.38 1.70
CA ALA A 110 -0.61 -12.64 2.30
C ALA A 110 -1.89 -13.11 1.58
N ILE A 111 -1.81 -13.03 0.25
CA ILE A 111 -2.78 -13.28 -0.78
C ILE A 111 -3.12 -14.77 -0.83
N LYS A 112 -2.90 -15.60 0.19
CA LYS A 112 -3.54 -16.93 0.19
C LYS A 112 -5.05 -16.76 0.24
N THR A 113 -5.48 -15.81 1.06
CA THR A 113 -6.85 -15.36 1.22
C THR A 113 -7.40 -14.61 0.01
N TYR A 114 -6.64 -13.64 -0.51
CA TYR A 114 -7.06 -12.84 -1.67
C TYR A 114 -6.93 -13.61 -2.99
N TYR A 115 -5.97 -14.53 -3.16
CA TYR A 115 -5.86 -15.40 -4.34
C TYR A 115 -6.88 -16.52 -4.24
N ALA A 116 -7.19 -17.03 -3.04
CA ALA A 116 -8.34 -17.91 -2.86
C ALA A 116 -9.62 -17.16 -3.21
N MET A 117 -9.78 -15.90 -2.77
CA MET A 117 -10.93 -15.07 -3.13
C MET A 117 -10.96 -14.74 -4.63
N PHE A 118 -9.84 -14.40 -5.28
CA PHE A 118 -9.77 -14.18 -6.72
C PHE A 118 -10.06 -15.47 -7.47
N GLY A 119 -9.49 -16.59 -7.04
CA GLY A 119 -9.79 -17.92 -7.57
C GLY A 119 -11.27 -18.26 -7.44
N THR A 120 -11.88 -18.06 -6.27
CA THR A 120 -13.31 -18.28 -6.05
C THR A 120 -14.18 -17.30 -6.85
N ILE A 121 -13.79 -16.03 -6.98
CA ILE A 121 -14.51 -15.04 -7.80
C ILE A 121 -14.41 -15.40 -9.28
N GLU A 122 -13.22 -15.76 -9.77
CA GLU A 122 -12.98 -16.17 -11.15
C GLU A 122 -13.67 -17.50 -11.48
N GLU A 123 -13.64 -18.46 -10.55
CA GLU A 123 -14.32 -19.74 -10.67
C GLU A 123 -15.84 -19.55 -10.69
N ASN A 124 -16.41 -18.81 -9.73
CA ASN A 124 -17.84 -18.49 -9.71
C ASN A 124 -18.27 -17.72 -10.96
N ALA A 125 -17.46 -16.75 -11.41
CA ALA A 125 -17.71 -15.99 -12.63
C ALA A 125 -17.71 -16.93 -13.85
N ARG A 126 -16.74 -17.83 -13.93
CA ARG A 126 -16.64 -18.83 -15.00
C ARG A 126 -17.80 -19.83 -14.97
N THR A 127 -18.25 -20.28 -13.80
CA THR A 127 -19.45 -21.13 -13.65
C THR A 127 -20.70 -20.40 -14.09
N ALA A 128 -20.77 -19.08 -13.87
CA ALA A 128 -21.85 -18.21 -14.37
C ALA A 128 -21.68 -17.80 -15.85
N GLY A 129 -20.65 -18.29 -16.55
CA GLY A 129 -20.40 -18.06 -17.97
C GLY A 129 -19.59 -16.79 -18.31
N TYR A 130 -19.14 -16.04 -17.31
CA TYR A 130 -18.30 -14.86 -17.49
C TYR A 130 -16.84 -15.25 -17.81
N THR A 131 -16.17 -14.43 -18.61
CA THR A 131 -14.73 -14.51 -18.88
C THR A 131 -14.01 -13.26 -18.36
N GLY A 132 -12.86 -13.41 -17.71
CA GLY A 132 -12.17 -12.28 -17.11
C GLY A 132 -11.20 -12.67 -16.02
N SER A 133 -10.70 -11.68 -15.29
CA SER A 133 -9.77 -11.88 -14.18
C SER A 133 -9.91 -10.83 -13.09
N ALA A 134 -9.45 -11.20 -11.90
CA ALA A 134 -9.29 -10.31 -10.77
C ALA A 134 -7.80 -10.22 -10.38
N GLY A 135 -7.36 -9.04 -9.94
CA GLY A 135 -5.95 -8.83 -9.61
C GLY A 135 -5.66 -7.50 -8.93
N PHE A 136 -4.37 -7.23 -8.78
CA PHE A 136 -3.88 -6.02 -8.13
C PHE A 136 -4.05 -4.78 -9.00
N GLY A 137 -4.58 -3.73 -8.39
CA GLY A 137 -4.75 -2.41 -8.99
C GLY A 137 -3.52 -1.53 -8.86
N THR A 138 -3.64 -0.32 -9.39
CA THR A 138 -2.57 0.69 -9.41
C THR A 138 -2.12 1.13 -8.02
N GLY A 139 -3.01 1.12 -7.02
CA GLY A 139 -2.66 1.45 -5.64
C GLY A 139 -1.65 0.47 -5.03
N TYR A 140 -1.79 -0.82 -5.31
CA TYR A 140 -0.84 -1.82 -4.81
C TYR A 140 0.55 -1.66 -5.46
N MET A 141 0.59 -1.45 -6.78
CA MET A 141 1.85 -1.22 -7.49
C MET A 141 2.54 0.07 -7.04
N LEU A 142 1.77 1.13 -6.81
CA LEU A 142 2.31 2.40 -6.32
C LEU A 142 2.82 2.29 -4.87
N LEU A 143 2.19 1.48 -4.02
CA LEU A 143 2.69 1.19 -2.68
C LEU A 143 4.07 0.54 -2.73
N ILE A 144 4.25 -0.49 -3.58
CA ILE A 144 5.54 -1.18 -3.75
C ILE A 144 6.61 -0.18 -4.22
N ALA A 145 6.30 0.60 -5.26
CA ALA A 145 7.23 1.61 -5.77
C ALA A 145 7.58 2.65 -4.70
N GLY A 146 6.60 3.13 -3.94
CA GLY A 146 6.80 4.08 -2.86
C GLY A 146 7.68 3.54 -1.73
N ILE A 147 7.52 2.27 -1.36
CA ILE A 147 8.40 1.59 -0.39
C ILE A 147 9.84 1.57 -0.90
N ILE A 148 10.05 1.11 -2.13
CA ILE A 148 11.40 1.01 -2.72
C ILE A 148 12.07 2.39 -2.76
N ILE A 149 11.36 3.41 -3.25
CA ILE A 149 11.89 4.77 -3.34
C ILE A 149 12.18 5.34 -1.95
N SER A 150 11.30 5.10 -0.96
CA SER A 150 11.49 5.54 0.42
C SER A 150 12.72 4.87 1.07
N VAL A 151 12.92 3.56 0.87
CA VAL A 151 14.08 2.79 1.37
C VAL A 151 15.38 3.27 0.74
N VAL A 152 15.40 3.44 -0.59
CA VAL A 152 16.59 3.96 -1.28
C VAL A 152 16.88 5.38 -0.81
N GLY A 153 15.85 6.23 -0.70
CA GLY A 153 15.95 7.59 -0.21
C GLY A 153 16.49 7.67 1.23
N SER A 154 16.07 6.77 2.11
CA SER A 154 16.54 6.73 3.50
C SER A 154 17.99 6.28 3.61
N VAL A 155 18.38 5.22 2.89
CA VAL A 155 19.78 4.75 2.87
C VAL A 155 20.70 5.86 2.40
N LEU A 156 20.32 6.57 1.33
CA LEU A 156 21.08 7.71 0.80
C LEU A 156 21.16 8.91 1.75
N CYS A 157 20.21 9.06 2.67
CA CYS A 157 20.26 10.09 3.72
C CYS A 157 21.18 9.69 4.88
N ILE A 158 21.26 8.40 5.21
CA ILE A 158 22.04 7.87 6.35
C ILE A 158 23.52 7.70 5.99
N THR A 159 23.85 7.20 4.79
CA THR A 159 25.25 6.92 4.37
C THR A 159 26.09 8.17 4.08
N GLU A 160 25.50 9.37 4.14
CA GLU A 160 26.23 10.64 3.96
C GLU A 160 26.89 11.11 5.28
N GLU A 161 26.59 10.46 6.43
CA GLU A 161 27.18 10.75 7.75
C GLU A 161 28.35 9.83 8.17
N SER A 162 28.67 8.79 7.39
CA SER A 162 29.81 7.88 7.65
C SER A 162 31.01 8.21 6.77
#